data_AF-A0A484WWD7-F1
#
_entry.id   AF-A0A484WWD7-F1
#
_cell.length_a   1.000
_cell.length_b   1.000
_cell.length_c   1.000
_cell.angle_alpha   90.00
_cell.angle_beta   90.00
_cell.angle_gamma   90.00
#
_symmetry.space_group_name_H-M   'P 1'
#
loop_
_entity.id
_entity.type
_entity.pdbx_description
1 polymer ?
#
loop_
_entity_poly.entity_id
_entity_poly.type
_entity_poly.pdbx_seq_one_letter_code
_entity_poly.pdbx_strand_id
1 'polypeptide(L)'
;MRHMLDTNIVSHLFKRHPGVINRMACLTPDDVCISSITEAELLYGADKKQSERLKKTIQAFLSTITVCDWDSEAAATYGALRAAMEKRGNVMGDLDQLIAAHAISQGTTIVTNDRAFLMVQELSVEDWTHAA
;
A
#
# COMPACT_ATOMS: atom_id res chain seq x y z
N MET A 1 -0.66 14.95 -6.16
CA MET A 1 -0.11 14.30 -4.96
C MET A 1 -0.21 12.80 -5.22
N ARG A 2 0.88 12.05 -5.03
CA ARG A 2 0.92 10.63 -5.39
C ARG A 2 0.34 9.78 -4.24
N HIS A 3 -0.41 8.75 -4.61
CA HIS A 3 -1.07 7.82 -3.69
C HIS A 3 -0.36 6.46 -3.72
N MET A 4 0.03 5.95 -2.55
CA MET A 4 0.57 4.60 -2.42
C MET A 4 -0.55 3.66 -1.97
N LEU A 5 -0.89 2.65 -2.76
CA LEU A 5 -1.92 1.68 -2.40
C LEU A 5 -1.30 0.58 -1.53
N ASP A 6 -1.98 0.24 -0.43
CA ASP A 6 -1.64 -0.96 0.35
C ASP A 6 -2.19 -2.25 -0.33
N THR A 7 -1.83 -3.39 0.26
CA THR A 7 -2.22 -4.71 -0.25
C THR A 7 -3.73 -4.95 -0.22
N ASN A 8 -4.44 -4.36 0.76
CA ASN A 8 -5.88 -4.49 0.90
C ASN A 8 -6.62 -3.72 -0.20
N ILE A 9 -6.19 -2.50 -0.52
CA ILE A 9 -6.79 -1.68 -1.58
C ILE A 9 -6.53 -2.27 -2.95
N VAL A 10 -5.34 -2.83 -3.22
CA VAL A 10 -5.10 -3.58 -4.45
C VAL A 10 -6.03 -4.80 -4.54
N SER A 11 -6.26 -5.49 -3.42
CA SER A 11 -7.22 -6.60 -3.38
C SER A 11 -8.66 -6.15 -3.69
N HIS A 12 -9.08 -4.99 -3.21
CA HIS A 12 -10.38 -4.38 -3.53
C HIS A 12 -10.47 -3.95 -5.00
N LEU A 13 -9.39 -3.45 -5.58
CA LEU A 13 -9.28 -3.13 -7.00
C LEU A 13 -9.53 -4.38 -7.86
N PHE A 14 -8.89 -5.51 -7.53
CA PHE A 14 -9.10 -6.78 -8.25
C PHE A 14 -10.52 -7.34 -8.10
N LYS A 15 -11.16 -7.08 -6.96
CA LYS A 15 -12.58 -7.40 -6.73
C LYS A 15 -13.55 -6.41 -7.37
N ARG A 16 -13.04 -5.38 -8.06
CA ARG A 16 -13.81 -4.30 -8.69
C ARG A 16 -14.69 -3.54 -7.69
N HIS A 17 -14.15 -3.23 -6.51
CA HIS A 17 -14.85 -2.41 -5.52
C HIS A 17 -15.23 -1.04 -6.14
N PRO A 18 -16.52 -0.64 -6.16
CA PRO A 18 -16.96 0.55 -6.89
C PRO A 18 -16.23 1.83 -6.48
N GLY A 19 -16.03 2.06 -5.18
CA GLY A 19 -15.31 3.24 -4.68
C GLY A 19 -13.85 3.31 -5.16
N VAL A 20 -13.15 2.17 -5.13
CA VAL A 20 -11.75 2.09 -5.56
C VAL A 20 -11.64 2.28 -7.07
N ILE A 21 -12.53 1.65 -7.85
CA ILE A 21 -12.58 1.81 -9.30
C ILE A 21 -12.86 3.26 -9.69
N ASN A 22 -13.82 3.91 -9.03
CA ASN A 22 -14.17 5.31 -9.31
C ASN A 22 -13.00 6.24 -9.01
N ARG A 23 -12.30 6.05 -7.89
CA ARG A 23 -11.12 6.86 -7.54
C ARG A 23 -9.98 6.62 -8.53
N MET A 24 -9.68 5.36 -8.86
CA MET A 24 -8.67 5.01 -9.86
C MET A 24 -8.96 5.61 -11.24
N ALA A 25 -10.23 5.69 -11.65
CA ALA A 25 -10.63 6.27 -12.93
C ALA A 25 -10.42 7.80 -13.00
N CYS A 26 -10.29 8.48 -11.86
CA CYS A 26 -10.02 9.91 -11.78
C CYS A 26 -8.51 10.25 -11.72
N LEU A 27 -7.64 9.24 -11.68
CA LEU A 27 -6.20 9.39 -11.49
C LEU A 27 -5.43 8.95 -12.73
N THR A 28 -4.25 9.53 -12.94
CA THR A 28 -3.31 9.04 -13.95
C THR A 28 -2.40 7.96 -13.36
N PRO A 29 -1.75 7.11 -14.18
CA PRO A 29 -0.79 6.12 -13.69
C PRO A 29 0.35 6.72 -12.85
N ASP A 30 0.73 7.97 -13.09
CA ASP A 30 1.79 8.66 -12.35
C ASP A 30 1.35 9.15 -10.95
N ASP A 31 0.02 9.24 -10.74
CA ASP A 31 -0.58 9.64 -9.47
C ASP A 31 -0.71 8.46 -8.48
N VAL A 32 -0.41 7.23 -8.90
CA VAL A 32 -0.61 6.03 -8.09
C VAL A 32 0.60 5.10 -8.16
N CYS A 33 1.03 4.60 -7.02
CA CYS A 33 2.07 3.59 -6.91
C CYS A 33 1.74 2.52 -5.86
N ILE A 34 2.58 1.50 -5.79
CA ILE A 34 2.62 0.56 -4.67
C ILE A 34 4.06 0.47 -4.14
N SER A 35 4.20 0.04 -2.89
CA SER A 35 5.48 -0.40 -2.34
C SER A 35 5.89 -1.75 -2.94
N SER A 36 7.18 -1.99 -3.14
CA SER A 36 7.71 -3.33 -3.43
C SER A 36 7.37 -4.37 -2.34
N ILE A 37 7.09 -3.91 -1.11
CA ILE A 37 6.56 -4.77 -0.04
C ILE A 37 5.14 -5.27 -0.38
N THR A 38 4.28 -4.39 -0.89
CA THR A 38 2.94 -4.76 -1.37
C THR A 38 3.03 -5.68 -2.59
N GLU A 39 3.96 -5.44 -3.52
CA GLU A 39 4.23 -6.37 -4.62
C GLU A 39 4.57 -7.78 -4.10
N ALA A 40 5.46 -7.88 -3.11
CA ALA A 40 5.83 -9.15 -2.51
C ALA A 40 4.62 -9.89 -1.89
N GLU A 41 3.74 -9.17 -1.20
CA GLU A 41 2.51 -9.76 -0.63
C GLU A 41 1.54 -10.27 -1.71
N LEU A 42 1.39 -9.54 -2.81
CA LEU A 42 0.55 -9.95 -3.94
C LEU A 42 1.07 -11.25 -4.56
N LEU A 43 2.37 -11.30 -4.85
CA LEU A 43 3.04 -12.47 -5.43
C LEU A 43 2.93 -13.69 -4.50
N TYR A 44 3.19 -13.51 -3.20
CA TYR A 44 2.99 -14.54 -2.19
C TYR A 44 1.54 -15.04 -2.18
N GLY A 45 0.56 -14.14 -2.23
CA GLY A 45 -0.85 -14.49 -2.25
C GLY A 45 -1.25 -15.32 -3.49
N ALA A 46 -0.65 -15.05 -4.64
CA ALA A 46 -0.85 -15.83 -5.86
C ALA A 46 -0.30 -17.25 -5.74
N ASP A 47 0.95 -17.37 -5.29
CA ASP A 47 1.65 -18.64 -5.16
C ASP A 47 1.02 -19.52 -4.08
N LYS A 48 0.65 -18.94 -2.93
CA LYS A 48 -0.07 -19.63 -1.85
C LYS A 48 -1.40 -20.23 -2.31
N LYS A 49 -2.13 -19.53 -3.18
CA LYS A 49 -3.42 -19.98 -3.72
C LYS A 49 -3.28 -20.92 -4.92
N GLN A 50 -2.08 -21.10 -5.47
CA GLN A 50 -1.81 -21.87 -6.68
C GLN A 50 -2.75 -21.48 -7.84
N SER A 51 -3.05 -20.18 -7.98
CA SER A 51 -4.06 -19.70 -8.92
C SER A 51 -3.42 -18.98 -10.10
N GLU A 52 -3.35 -19.67 -11.24
CA GLU A 52 -2.85 -19.09 -12.51
C GLU A 52 -3.65 -17.86 -12.96
N ARG A 53 -4.96 -17.84 -12.69
CA ARG A 53 -5.80 -16.68 -12.98
C ARG A 53 -5.36 -15.46 -12.16
N LEU A 54 -5.17 -15.64 -10.86
CA LEU A 54 -4.73 -14.55 -9.97
C LEU A 54 -3.33 -14.06 -10.36
N LYS A 55 -2.42 -14.98 -10.66
CA LYS A 55 -1.07 -14.66 -11.11
C LYS A 55 -1.06 -13.79 -12.38
N LYS A 56 -1.87 -14.15 -13.38
CA LYS A 56 -2.04 -13.34 -14.60
C LYS A 56 -2.61 -11.95 -14.30
N THR A 57 -3.60 -11.86 -13.42
CA THR A 57 -4.15 -10.56 -13.00
C THR A 57 -3.09 -9.68 -12.33
N ILE A 58 -2.30 -10.25 -11.41
CA ILE A 58 -1.23 -9.51 -10.72
C ILE A 58 -0.16 -9.06 -11.70
N GLN A 59 0.31 -9.93 -12.61
CA GLN A 59 1.32 -9.57 -13.61
C GLN A 59 0.84 -8.43 -14.52
N ALA A 60 -0.42 -8.48 -14.97
CA ALA A 60 -0.99 -7.39 -15.76
C ALA A 60 -1.04 -6.08 -14.96
N PHE A 61 -1.45 -6.13 -13.69
CA PHE A 61 -1.43 -4.96 -12.81
C PHE A 61 -0.02 -4.38 -12.63
N LEU A 62 0.96 -5.22 -12.27
CA LEU A 62 2.36 -4.82 -12.07
C LEU A 62 3.00 -4.23 -13.34
N SER A 63 2.56 -4.64 -14.53
CA SER A 63 3.03 -4.05 -15.79
C SER A 63 2.53 -2.61 -16.06
N THR A 64 1.57 -2.12 -15.28
CA THR A 64 0.91 -0.82 -15.49
C THR A 64 1.05 0.16 -14.34
N ILE A 65 1.29 -0.34 -13.12
CA ILE A 65 1.43 0.48 -11.91
C ILE A 65 2.90 0.79 -11.66
N THR A 66 3.19 1.96 -11.08
CA THR A 66 4.54 2.23 -10.57
C THR A 66 4.78 1.43 -9.29
N VAL A 67 5.86 0.64 -9.27
CA VAL A 67 6.37 -0.02 -8.05
C VAL A 67 7.53 0.80 -7.53
N CYS A 68 7.44 1.27 -6.28
CA CYS A 68 8.51 1.97 -5.60
C CYS A 68 9.46 0.95 -4.96
N ASP A 69 10.77 1.07 -5.24
CA ASP A 69 11.81 0.24 -4.65
C ASP A 69 12.03 0.58 -3.17
N TRP A 70 12.29 -0.45 -2.35
CA TRP A 70 12.65 -0.23 -0.95
C TRP A 70 14.13 0.18 -0.86
N ASP A 71 14.39 1.44 -0.56
CA ASP A 71 15.74 2.00 -0.52
C ASP A 71 16.23 2.32 0.91
N SER A 72 17.38 2.97 1.01
CA SER A 72 17.97 3.34 2.30
C SER A 72 17.21 4.46 3.03
N GLU A 73 16.47 5.31 2.30
CA GLU A 73 15.67 6.37 2.90
C GLU A 73 14.40 5.79 3.54
N ALA A 74 13.74 4.85 2.86
CA ALA A 74 12.65 4.05 3.42
C ALA A 74 13.10 3.28 4.66
N ALA A 75 14.29 2.67 4.63
CA ALA A 75 14.88 1.95 5.76
C ALA A 75 15.14 2.86 6.98
N ALA A 76 15.71 4.05 6.76
CA ALA A 76 15.95 5.02 7.84
C ALA A 76 14.62 5.51 8.45
N THR A 77 13.62 5.79 7.59
CA THR A 77 12.28 6.19 8.00
C THR A 77 11.61 5.11 8.86
N TYR A 78 11.73 3.85 8.45
CA TYR A 78 11.22 2.71 9.22
C TYR A 78 11.84 2.62 10.62
N GLY A 79 13.17 2.76 10.73
CA GLY A 79 13.85 2.70 12.03
C GLY A 79 13.33 3.75 13.01
N ALA A 80 13.14 4.99 12.54
CA ALA A 80 12.58 6.07 13.35
C ALA A 80 11.10 5.81 13.70
N LEU A 81 10.29 5.40 12.71
CA LEU A 81 8.87 5.10 12.89
C LEU A 81 8.64 3.97 13.90
N ARG A 82 9.36 2.85 13.75
CA ARG A 82 9.24 1.68 14.63
C ARG A 82 9.53 2.05 16.08
N ALA A 83 10.64 2.72 16.33
CA ALA A 83 11.01 3.16 17.67
C ALA A 83 9.98 4.12 18.28
N ALA A 84 9.42 5.04 17.49
CA ALA A 84 8.40 5.98 17.95
C ALA A 84 7.08 5.27 18.29
N MET A 85 6.65 4.30 17.49
CA MET A 85 5.44 3.52 17.73
C MET A 85 5.56 2.63 18.96
N GLU A 86 6.70 1.93 19.12
CA GLU A 86 6.97 1.09 20.29
C GLU A 86 6.96 1.91 21.59
N LYS A 87 7.57 3.10 21.57
CA LYS A 87 7.55 4.01 22.73
C LYS A 87 6.13 4.44 23.12
N ARG A 88 5.20 4.48 22.17
CA ARG A 88 3.77 4.83 22.39
C ARG A 88 2.90 3.61 22.74
N GLY A 89 3.46 2.39 22.70
CA GLY A 89 2.70 1.16 22.92
C GLY A 89 1.79 0.77 21.76
N ASN A 90 2.00 1.31 20.56
CA ASN A 90 1.22 0.99 19.37
C ASN A 90 1.75 -0.27 18.71
N VAL A 91 0.86 -1.19 18.35
CA VAL A 91 1.21 -2.45 17.67
C VAL A 91 0.59 -2.45 16.27
N MET A 92 1.43 -2.53 15.24
CA MET A 92 1.06 -2.61 13.83
C MET A 92 1.76 -3.83 13.21
N GLY A 93 1.16 -4.42 12.17
CA GLY A 93 1.80 -5.52 11.46
C GLY A 93 3.15 -5.11 10.88
N ASP A 94 4.14 -6.01 10.90
CA ASP A 94 5.50 -5.66 10.49
C ASP A 94 5.57 -5.20 9.02
N LEU A 95 4.82 -5.85 8.11
CA LEU A 95 4.74 -5.44 6.71
C LEU A 95 3.98 -4.12 6.53
N ASP A 96 2.88 -3.93 7.26
CA ASP A 96 2.11 -2.68 7.22
C ASP A 96 2.97 -1.50 7.69
N GLN A 97 3.82 -1.72 8.69
CA GLN A 97 4.72 -0.69 9.20
C GLN A 97 5.85 -0.38 8.23
N LEU A 98 6.36 -1.37 7.47
CA LEU A 98 7.24 -1.10 6.35
C LEU A 98 6.52 -0.26 5.29
N ILE A 99 5.31 -0.64 4.87
CA ILE A 99 4.52 0.11 3.90
C ILE A 99 4.27 1.56 4.36
N ALA A 100 3.91 1.76 5.63
CA ALA A 100 3.72 3.09 6.23
C ALA A 100 5.01 3.92 6.18
N ALA A 101 6.15 3.33 6.55
CA ALA A 101 7.45 3.99 6.46
C ALA A 101 7.82 4.33 5.02
N HIS A 102 7.52 3.45 4.07
CA HIS A 102 7.78 3.70 2.66
C HIS A 102 6.96 4.89 2.16
N ALA A 103 5.67 4.92 2.49
CA ALA A 103 4.78 6.00 2.10
C ALA A 103 5.24 7.36 2.65
N ILE A 104 5.73 7.41 3.90
CA ILE A 104 6.34 8.60 4.51
C ILE A 104 7.60 9.02 3.74
N SER A 105 8.53 8.10 3.49
CA SER A 105 9.80 8.41 2.80
C SER A 105 9.56 8.96 1.39
N GLN A 106 8.52 8.50 0.71
CA GLN A 106 8.16 8.94 -0.64
C GLN A 106 7.24 10.18 -0.65
N GLY A 107 6.85 10.70 0.52
CA GLY A 107 5.93 11.83 0.63
C GLY A 107 4.55 11.57 0.01
N THR A 108 4.07 10.32 0.09
CA THR A 108 2.81 9.88 -0.52
C THR A 108 1.68 9.78 0.49
N THR A 109 0.44 9.88 0.00
CA THR A 109 -0.75 9.52 0.77
C THR A 109 -0.94 8.01 0.69
N ILE A 110 -0.98 7.33 1.84
CA ILE A 110 -1.34 5.90 1.84
C ILE A 110 -2.84 5.78 1.59
N VAL A 111 -3.22 4.85 0.71
CA VAL A 111 -4.62 4.46 0.52
C VAL A 111 -4.78 3.09 1.15
N THR A 112 -5.62 3.00 2.19
CA THR A 112 -5.87 1.79 2.96
C THR A 112 -7.26 1.83 3.57
N ASN A 113 -7.86 0.66 3.79
CA ASN A 113 -9.05 0.53 4.63
C ASN A 113 -8.72 -0.05 6.02
N ASP A 114 -7.43 -0.19 6.36
CA ASP A 114 -6.97 -0.61 7.67
C ASP A 114 -6.74 0.61 8.58
N ARG A 115 -7.47 0.63 9.69
CA ARG A 115 -7.38 1.70 10.69
C ARG A 115 -6.05 1.70 11.44
N ALA A 116 -5.25 0.64 11.36
CA ALA A 116 -3.93 0.60 11.98
C ALA A 116 -3.01 1.72 11.48
N PHE A 117 -3.13 2.12 10.21
CA PHE A 117 -2.35 3.22 9.63
C PHE A 117 -2.67 4.58 10.24
N LEU A 118 -3.86 4.77 10.84
CA LEU A 118 -4.23 6.00 11.55
C LEU A 118 -3.43 6.21 12.84
N MET A 119 -2.75 5.17 13.34
CA MET A 119 -1.85 5.29 14.49
C MET A 119 -0.53 6.02 14.16
N VAL A 120 -0.21 6.16 12.87
CA VAL A 120 0.99 6.83 12.37
C VAL A 120 0.65 8.30 12.10
N GLN A 121 1.19 9.21 12.92
CA GLN A 121 0.79 10.62 12.89
C GLN A 121 1.35 11.37 11.68
N GLU A 122 2.48 10.91 11.17
CA GLU A 122 3.22 11.48 10.05
C GLU A 122 2.59 11.10 8.69
N LEU A 123 1.62 10.19 8.69
CA LEU A 123 1.06 9.61 7.48
C LEU A 123 -0.26 10.27 7.08
N SER A 124 -0.35 10.68 5.81
CA SER A 124 -1.64 11.05 5.21
C SER A 124 -2.36 9.79 4.76
N VAL A 125 -3.58 9.57 5.26
CA VAL A 125 -4.36 8.34 5.02
C VAL A 125 -5.66 8.66 4.30
N GLU A 126 -5.94 7.94 3.22
CA GLU A 126 -7.25 7.92 2.55
C GLU A 126 -7.84 6.51 2.53
N ASP A 127 -9.16 6.43 2.61
CA ASP A 127 -9.91 5.18 2.42
C ASP A 127 -10.87 5.35 1.24
N TRP A 128 -10.60 4.64 0.14
CA TRP A 128 -11.43 4.67 -1.07
C TRP A 128 -12.56 3.63 -1.07
N THR A 129 -12.72 2.86 0.02
CA THR A 129 -13.81 1.87 0.14
C THR A 129 -15.12 2.47 0.61
N HIS A 130 -15.09 3.69 1.15
CA HIS A 130 -16.29 4.45 1.49
C HIS A 130 -16.51 5.55 0.45
N ALA A 131 -17.77 5.83 0.10
CA ALA A 131 -18.08 7.00 -0.70
C ALA A 131 -17.77 8.26 0.13
N ALA A 132 -17.11 9.24 -0.49
CA ALA A 132 -16.98 10.58 0.08
C ALA A 132 -18.35 11.26 0.18
#